data_AF-A0A411WLF5-F1
#
_entry.id   AF-A0A411WLF5-F1
#
_cell.length_a   1.000
_cell.length_b   1.000
_cell.length_c   1.000
_cell.angle_alpha   90.00
_cell.angle_beta   90.00
_cell.angle_gamma   90.00
#
_symmetry.space_group_name_H-M   'P 1'
#
loop_
_entity.id
_entity.type
_entity.pdbx_description
1 polymer ?
#
loop_
_entity_poly.entity_id
_entity_poly.type
_entity_poly.pdbx_seq_one_letter_code
_entity_poly.pdbx_strand_id
1 'polypeptide(L)'
;MKVSILISIIALWIFQHSAQACSPAFIEYRYKAKNGMLIYEKTNINQTPSEVNRLKNVNLKAFHRVHSLSKNNKNWIDGVRFFGDPNYFTDNVRVFFDGEILTNSPEEPAVDAKSFTQPFDNLAFAVDKYSIYYQGKRSDNNTGISHVDLATLKLIDSYIMMDKNNLYHAGQYIGVSEGFQVLKSKAYGDGASCYHGDNIISRNMNTVFVDGIPISADADTFKIERWMPNILLDYSDKNGLHSYYYNNTEQEVKNLLAQDIEYLTQGFYLSRSKVYYTQSQNRKTREWQLTEIPDVNPEFFKVINQRVATDENHLYILKGEFDSQSPLSLQTMILNSPIKQTSMPYHIEPSNIYFINQGGVQKFKLDGGFISLSDYFGHDDRYIYIFGPSYTHTPARQIKTNDIHKIQLTDPDYAYSNLLTAEGIYLYDGGFQATPK
;
A
#
# COMPACT_ATOMS: atom_id res chain seq x y z
N MET A 1 -37.04 53.62 -6.76
CA MET A 1 -38.05 52.55 -6.63
C MET A 1 -37.38 51.23 -6.98
N LYS A 2 -37.21 50.33 -5.99
CA LYS A 2 -36.70 48.93 -6.00
C LYS A 2 -35.37 48.69 -6.76
N VAL A 3 -34.18 48.59 -6.16
CA VAL A 3 -33.63 47.83 -5.02
C VAL A 3 -33.77 46.30 -5.14
N SER A 4 -32.59 45.65 -5.15
CA SER A 4 -32.23 44.29 -4.66
C SER A 4 -32.06 43.17 -5.68
N ILE A 5 -31.11 42.23 -5.59
CA ILE A 5 -29.94 41.99 -4.72
C ILE A 5 -29.10 40.91 -5.45
N LEU A 6 -27.77 40.98 -5.31
CA LEU A 6 -26.83 39.89 -5.63
C LEU A 6 -27.28 38.57 -5.00
N ILE A 7 -27.38 37.48 -5.76
CA ILE A 7 -26.98 36.16 -5.24
C ILE A 7 -26.25 35.40 -6.35
N SER A 8 -24.96 35.24 -6.13
CA SER A 8 -24.04 34.35 -6.82
C SER A 8 -24.57 32.92 -6.81
N ILE A 9 -24.95 32.37 -7.97
CA ILE A 9 -25.05 30.92 -8.17
C ILE A 9 -23.66 30.45 -8.62
N ILE A 10 -22.71 30.48 -7.68
CA ILE A 10 -21.55 29.59 -7.67
C ILE A 10 -21.87 28.60 -6.56
N ALA A 11 -22.77 27.68 -6.84
CA ALA A 11 -23.13 26.61 -5.94
C ALA A 11 -22.70 25.29 -6.58
N LEU A 12 -21.73 24.66 -5.92
CA LEU A 12 -21.36 23.25 -6.07
C LEU A 12 -20.71 22.87 -7.40
N TRP A 13 -19.54 23.46 -7.67
CA TRP A 13 -18.42 22.58 -7.99
C TRP A 13 -18.09 21.82 -6.70
N ILE A 14 -18.76 20.69 -6.50
CA ILE A 14 -18.27 19.66 -5.61
C ILE A 14 -16.96 19.22 -6.25
N PHE A 15 -15.88 19.86 -5.83
CA PHE A 15 -14.61 19.18 -5.80
C PHE A 15 -14.83 17.99 -4.85
N GLN A 16 -15.30 16.88 -5.41
CA GLN A 16 -14.95 15.57 -4.92
C GLN A 16 -13.44 15.47 -5.11
N HIS A 17 -12.67 16.14 -4.25
CA HIS A 17 -11.37 15.61 -3.91
C HIS A 17 -11.74 14.37 -3.14
N SER A 18 -11.76 13.28 -3.89
CA SER A 18 -11.80 11.92 -3.41
C SER A 18 -11.00 11.91 -2.13
N ALA A 19 -11.68 11.67 -1.01
CA ALA A 19 -11.03 10.92 0.05
C ALA A 19 -10.52 9.68 -0.68
N GLN A 20 -9.22 9.67 -1.01
CA GLN A 20 -8.58 8.43 -1.36
C GLN A 20 -8.42 7.67 -0.03
N ALA A 21 -9.56 7.23 0.53
CA ALA A 21 -9.66 5.81 0.81
C ALA A 21 -9.11 5.15 -0.44
N CYS A 22 -8.18 4.21 -0.29
CA CYS A 22 -7.71 3.42 -1.42
C CYS A 22 -8.92 2.72 -2.05
N SER A 23 -9.68 3.43 -2.87
CA SER A 23 -10.45 2.91 -3.96
C SER A 23 -9.35 2.68 -4.97
N PRO A 24 -8.94 1.43 -5.21
CA PRO A 24 -8.13 1.18 -6.37
C PRO A 24 -8.89 1.85 -7.51
N ALA A 25 -8.21 2.75 -8.21
CA ALA A 25 -8.55 2.95 -9.60
C ALA A 25 -8.42 1.57 -10.23
N PHE A 26 -9.50 0.78 -10.22
CA PHE A 26 -9.48 -0.58 -10.74
C PHE A 26 -9.31 -0.45 -12.24
N ILE A 27 -8.06 -0.48 -12.66
CA ILE A 27 -7.72 -0.78 -14.04
C ILE A 27 -8.02 -2.25 -14.20
N GLU A 28 -9.06 -2.55 -14.97
CA GLU A 28 -9.46 -3.92 -15.21
C GLU A 28 -9.05 -4.35 -16.60
N TYR A 29 -8.40 -5.50 -16.69
CA TYR A 29 -7.98 -6.10 -17.94
C TYR A 29 -8.87 -7.28 -18.29
N ARG A 30 -9.17 -7.48 -19.58
CA ARG A 30 -9.91 -8.66 -20.03
C ARG A 30 -9.51 -9.16 -21.40
N TYR A 31 -9.63 -10.46 -21.58
CA TYR A 31 -9.66 -11.09 -22.90
C TYR A 31 -11.11 -11.28 -23.36
N LYS A 32 -11.38 -10.99 -24.63
CA LYS A 32 -12.71 -11.09 -25.25
C LYS A 32 -12.62 -11.63 -26.67
N ALA A 33 -13.40 -12.66 -26.98
CA ALA A 33 -13.54 -13.13 -28.35
C ALA A 33 -14.45 -12.18 -29.17
N LYS A 34 -13.98 -11.72 -30.34
CA LYS A 34 -14.77 -10.90 -31.28
C LYS A 34 -14.35 -11.22 -32.71
N ASN A 35 -15.33 -11.59 -33.55
CA ASN A 35 -15.13 -11.89 -34.98
C ASN A 35 -14.00 -12.92 -35.24
N GLY A 36 -13.92 -13.98 -34.41
CA GLY A 36 -12.89 -15.02 -34.54
C GLY A 36 -11.48 -14.60 -34.09
N MET A 37 -11.32 -13.41 -33.52
CA MET A 37 -10.06 -12.95 -32.91
C MET A 37 -10.21 -12.87 -31.39
N LEU A 38 -9.08 -12.99 -30.69
CA LEU A 38 -9.00 -12.69 -29.27
C LEU A 38 -8.56 -11.23 -29.10
N ILE A 39 -9.33 -10.45 -28.36
CA ILE A 39 -9.07 -9.04 -28.10
C ILE A 39 -8.68 -8.88 -26.63
N TYR A 40 -7.61 -8.13 -26.39
CA TYR A 40 -7.22 -7.69 -25.06
C TYR A 40 -7.71 -6.25 -24.84
N GLU A 41 -8.47 -6.02 -23.78
CA GLU A 41 -9.07 -4.73 -23.46
C GLU A 41 -8.66 -4.30 -22.05
N LYS A 42 -8.45 -2.98 -21.89
CA LYS A 42 -8.20 -2.31 -20.61
C LYS A 42 -9.37 -1.38 -20.32
N THR A 43 -9.91 -1.44 -19.11
CA THR A 43 -10.99 -0.56 -18.64
C THR A 43 -10.42 0.37 -17.60
N ASN A 44 -10.46 1.67 -17.88
CA ASN A 44 -9.99 2.70 -16.96
C ASN A 44 -11.10 3.09 -15.97
N ILE A 45 -10.78 3.97 -15.02
CA ILE A 45 -11.65 4.49 -13.95
C ILE A 45 -13.02 4.99 -14.47
N ASN A 46 -13.07 5.48 -15.70
CA ASN A 46 -14.29 5.96 -16.36
C ASN A 46 -15.19 4.84 -16.90
N GLN A 47 -14.88 3.56 -16.62
CA GLN A 47 -15.59 2.36 -17.06
C GLN A 47 -15.73 2.15 -18.57
N THR A 48 -14.98 2.90 -19.38
CA THR A 48 -14.93 2.72 -20.84
C THR A 48 -13.83 1.72 -21.20
N PRO A 49 -14.14 0.57 -21.81
CA PRO A 49 -13.13 -0.35 -22.29
C PRO A 49 -12.42 0.22 -23.53
N SER A 50 -11.09 0.22 -23.50
CA SER A 50 -10.23 0.49 -24.64
C SER A 50 -9.57 -0.80 -25.11
N GLU A 51 -9.60 -1.04 -26.41
CA GLU A 51 -8.87 -2.13 -27.02
C GLU A 51 -7.36 -1.87 -26.96
N VAL A 52 -6.61 -2.79 -26.36
CA VAL A 52 -5.15 -2.73 -26.24
C VAL A 52 -4.49 -3.51 -27.36
N ASN A 53 -4.96 -4.74 -27.63
CA ASN A 53 -4.36 -5.61 -28.64
C ASN A 53 -5.36 -6.56 -29.30
N ARG A 54 -5.04 -7.01 -30.53
CA ARG A 54 -5.74 -8.05 -31.28
C ARG A 54 -4.83 -9.23 -31.55
N LEU A 55 -5.10 -10.35 -30.92
CA LEU A 55 -4.36 -11.59 -31.08
C LEU A 55 -4.99 -12.45 -32.18
N LYS A 56 -4.20 -12.70 -33.23
CA LYS A 56 -4.60 -13.52 -34.38
C LYS A 56 -4.22 -14.98 -34.18
N ASN A 57 -4.92 -15.84 -34.91
CA ASN A 57 -4.69 -17.29 -34.96
C ASN A 57 -4.82 -18.01 -33.61
N VAL A 58 -5.44 -17.41 -32.59
CA VAL A 58 -5.67 -18.03 -31.26
C VAL A 58 -6.70 -19.13 -31.37
N ASN A 59 -6.40 -20.30 -30.80
CA ASN A 59 -7.41 -21.35 -30.69
C ASN A 59 -8.40 -20.99 -29.58
N LEU A 60 -9.43 -20.22 -29.93
CA LEU A 60 -10.43 -19.70 -28.99
C LEU A 60 -11.17 -20.80 -28.20
N LYS A 61 -11.28 -22.02 -28.74
CA LYS A 61 -11.93 -23.14 -28.04
C LYS A 61 -11.05 -23.74 -26.94
N ALA A 62 -9.73 -23.57 -27.07
CA ALA A 62 -8.75 -24.07 -26.12
C ALA A 62 -8.16 -22.94 -25.26
N PHE A 63 -8.56 -21.69 -25.47
CA PHE A 63 -8.06 -20.54 -24.72
C PHE A 63 -8.63 -20.53 -23.29
N HIS A 64 -7.76 -20.65 -22.29
CA HIS A 64 -8.12 -20.64 -20.88
C HIS A 64 -6.97 -20.09 -20.03
N ARG A 65 -7.26 -19.74 -18.78
CA ARG A 65 -6.23 -19.35 -17.80
C ARG A 65 -5.35 -20.57 -17.46
N VAL A 66 -4.05 -20.36 -17.31
CA VAL A 66 -3.17 -21.39 -16.74
C VAL A 66 -3.55 -21.57 -15.26
N HIS A 67 -4.01 -22.77 -14.89
CA HIS A 67 -4.50 -23.03 -13.54
C HIS A 67 -3.38 -23.03 -12.49
N SER A 68 -3.73 -22.55 -11.29
CA SER A 68 -2.87 -22.67 -10.11
C SER A 68 -2.95 -24.05 -9.46
N LEU A 69 -1.93 -24.37 -8.67
CA LEU A 69 -1.93 -25.57 -7.82
C LEU A 69 -2.83 -25.39 -6.58
N SER A 70 -3.42 -24.19 -6.39
CA SER A 70 -4.28 -23.88 -5.26
C SER A 70 -5.64 -24.58 -5.40
N LYS A 71 -6.06 -25.32 -4.36
CA LYS A 71 -7.29 -26.13 -4.38
C LYS A 71 -8.59 -25.32 -4.39
N ASN A 72 -8.52 -23.99 -4.43
CA ASN A 72 -9.70 -23.12 -4.38
C ASN A 72 -10.21 -22.82 -5.80
N ASN A 73 -10.59 -23.87 -6.52
CA ASN A 73 -11.30 -23.79 -7.79
C ASN A 73 -12.74 -23.29 -7.56
N LYS A 74 -12.90 -22.02 -7.18
CA LYS A 74 -14.19 -21.33 -7.38
C LYS A 74 -14.36 -21.12 -8.88
N ASN A 75 -15.00 -22.07 -9.56
CA ASN A 75 -15.46 -22.04 -10.95
C ASN A 75 -15.34 -20.68 -11.68
N TRP A 76 -14.17 -20.40 -12.25
CA TRP A 76 -13.94 -19.30 -13.17
C TRP A 76 -14.25 -19.80 -14.58
N ILE A 77 -15.43 -19.50 -15.12
CA ILE A 77 -15.82 -19.95 -16.47
C ILE A 77 -15.21 -19.01 -17.53
N ASP A 78 -14.35 -19.55 -18.41
CA ASP A 78 -13.64 -18.86 -19.49
C ASP A 78 -14.54 -18.05 -20.45
N GLY A 79 -14.04 -16.91 -20.94
CA GLY A 79 -14.50 -16.28 -22.19
C GLY A 79 -14.63 -14.76 -22.20
N VAL A 80 -14.95 -14.11 -21.08
CA VAL A 80 -14.99 -12.64 -20.92
C VAL A 80 -14.88 -12.31 -19.43
N ARG A 81 -13.69 -11.95 -18.91
CA ARG A 81 -13.56 -11.59 -17.47
C ARG A 81 -12.48 -10.56 -17.21
N PHE A 82 -12.77 -9.71 -16.23
CA PHE A 82 -11.91 -8.67 -15.69
C PHE A 82 -10.94 -9.25 -14.67
N PHE A 83 -9.67 -8.83 -14.71
CA PHE A 83 -8.66 -9.14 -13.72
C PHE A 83 -7.82 -7.90 -13.41
N GLY A 84 -7.44 -7.76 -12.13
CA GLY A 84 -6.50 -6.75 -11.65
C GLY A 84 -5.08 -7.28 -11.38
N ASP A 85 -4.91 -8.60 -11.39
CA ASP A 85 -3.68 -9.29 -11.01
C ASP A 85 -2.97 -9.95 -12.20
N PRO A 86 -1.65 -10.21 -12.13
CA PRO A 86 -0.88 -10.83 -13.20
C PRO A 86 -1.32 -12.28 -13.46
N ASN A 87 -1.63 -12.59 -14.71
CA ASN A 87 -2.22 -13.87 -15.11
C ASN A 87 -1.68 -14.38 -16.44
N TYR A 88 -1.38 -15.68 -16.47
CA TYR A 88 -1.00 -16.38 -17.69
C TYR A 88 -2.20 -17.11 -18.28
N PHE A 89 -2.29 -17.10 -19.62
CA PHE A 89 -3.31 -17.82 -20.38
C PHE A 89 -2.65 -18.72 -21.41
N THR A 90 -3.33 -19.76 -21.86
CA THR A 90 -2.83 -20.68 -22.88
C THR A 90 -3.95 -21.11 -23.81
N ASP A 91 -3.62 -21.34 -25.08
CA ASP A 91 -4.50 -22.00 -26.05
C ASP A 91 -4.05 -23.45 -26.36
N ASN A 92 -3.28 -24.03 -25.44
CA ASN A 92 -2.56 -25.31 -25.55
C ASN A 92 -1.42 -25.34 -26.58
N VAL A 93 -1.18 -24.25 -27.32
CA VAL A 93 -0.08 -24.13 -28.29
C VAL A 93 0.86 -23.00 -27.91
N ARG A 94 0.32 -21.88 -27.41
CA ARG A 94 1.05 -20.70 -26.96
C ARG A 94 0.60 -20.30 -25.58
N VAL A 95 1.49 -19.57 -24.90
CA VAL A 95 1.22 -18.90 -23.64
C VAL A 95 1.07 -17.40 -23.89
N PHE A 96 0.19 -16.76 -23.15
CA PHE A 96 -0.13 -15.34 -23.25
C PHE A 96 -0.02 -14.69 -21.88
N PHE A 97 0.48 -13.46 -21.86
CA PHE A 97 0.58 -12.62 -20.67
C PHE A 97 0.32 -11.17 -21.08
N ASP A 98 -0.52 -10.45 -20.31
CA ASP A 98 -0.85 -9.03 -20.51
C ASP A 98 -1.19 -8.64 -21.97
N GLY A 99 -1.97 -9.48 -22.66
CA GLY A 99 -2.38 -9.22 -24.04
C GLY A 99 -1.35 -9.56 -25.12
N GLU A 100 -0.23 -10.16 -24.77
CA GLU A 100 0.86 -10.54 -25.69
C GLU A 100 1.10 -12.04 -25.72
N ILE A 101 1.73 -12.53 -26.79
CA ILE A 101 2.24 -13.91 -26.86
C ILE A 101 3.57 -13.94 -26.12
N LEU A 102 3.68 -14.80 -25.12
CA LEU A 102 4.92 -15.00 -24.39
C LEU A 102 5.95 -15.67 -25.30
N THR A 103 7.11 -15.04 -25.45
CA THR A 103 8.24 -15.56 -26.24
C THR A 103 9.55 -15.34 -25.50
N ASN A 104 10.46 -16.31 -25.62
CA ASN A 104 11.83 -16.18 -25.13
C ASN A 104 12.75 -15.68 -26.24
N SER A 105 13.97 -15.29 -25.87
CA SER A 105 14.99 -14.89 -26.86
C SER A 105 15.35 -16.09 -27.75
N PRO A 106 15.77 -15.88 -29.02
CA PRO A 106 16.07 -16.99 -29.94
C PRO A 106 17.14 -17.97 -29.45
N GLU A 107 18.05 -17.51 -28.59
CA GLU A 107 19.13 -18.30 -27.99
C GLU A 107 18.67 -19.13 -26.79
N GLU A 108 17.45 -18.88 -26.28
CA GLU A 108 16.89 -19.52 -25.11
C GLU A 108 15.90 -20.64 -25.51
N PRO A 109 15.65 -21.62 -24.63
CA PRO A 109 14.62 -22.64 -24.89
C PRO A 109 13.28 -21.99 -25.22
N ALA A 110 12.59 -22.46 -26.25
CA ALA A 110 11.26 -21.98 -26.58
C ALA A 110 10.26 -22.29 -25.45
N VAL A 111 9.26 -21.40 -25.28
CA VAL A 111 8.18 -21.57 -24.30
C VAL A 111 7.42 -22.86 -24.58
N ASP A 112 7.33 -23.74 -23.59
CA ASP A 112 6.61 -25.01 -23.70
C ASP A 112 5.21 -24.92 -23.08
N ALA A 113 4.22 -24.54 -23.91
CA ALA A 113 2.83 -24.35 -23.48
C ALA A 113 2.18 -25.60 -22.84
N LYS A 114 2.71 -26.80 -23.12
CA LYS A 114 2.15 -28.06 -22.60
C LYS A 114 2.53 -28.31 -21.14
N SER A 115 3.72 -27.91 -20.72
CA SER A 115 4.19 -28.03 -19.33
C SER A 115 4.05 -26.73 -18.54
N PHE A 116 3.64 -25.64 -19.18
CA PHE A 116 3.51 -24.34 -18.56
C PHE A 116 2.51 -24.35 -17.40
N THR A 117 2.97 -23.91 -16.23
CA THR A 117 2.22 -23.92 -14.97
C THR A 117 2.46 -22.61 -14.23
N GLN A 118 1.38 -22.00 -13.73
CA GLN A 118 1.40 -20.83 -12.86
C GLN A 118 1.01 -21.31 -11.45
N PRO A 119 1.93 -21.68 -10.56
CA PRO A 119 1.61 -22.44 -9.34
C PRO A 119 0.72 -21.68 -8.35
N PHE A 120 0.77 -20.35 -8.37
CA PHE A 120 0.01 -19.48 -7.46
C PHE A 120 -0.92 -18.56 -8.25
N ASP A 121 -2.17 -18.46 -7.79
CA ASP A 121 -3.11 -17.48 -8.34
C ASP A 121 -2.58 -16.07 -8.10
N ASN A 122 -2.79 -15.20 -9.10
CA ASN A 122 -2.59 -13.75 -8.98
C ASN A 122 -1.14 -13.33 -8.67
N LEU A 123 -0.18 -14.22 -8.92
CA LEU A 123 1.25 -13.92 -8.86
C LEU A 123 1.90 -14.06 -10.22
N ALA A 124 2.89 -13.22 -10.47
CA ALA A 124 3.56 -13.14 -11.75
C ALA A 124 4.55 -14.29 -11.99
N PHE A 125 4.64 -15.28 -11.10
CA PHE A 125 5.56 -16.42 -11.20
C PHE A 125 4.93 -17.59 -11.96
N ALA A 126 5.66 -18.12 -12.93
CA ALA A 126 5.29 -19.32 -13.66
C ALA A 126 6.51 -20.12 -14.09
N VAL A 127 6.32 -21.36 -14.50
CA VAL A 127 7.38 -22.24 -15.00
C VAL A 127 6.88 -23.07 -16.17
N ASP A 128 7.76 -23.45 -17.08
CA ASP A 128 7.59 -24.62 -17.93
C ASP A 128 8.74 -25.61 -17.68
N LYS A 129 8.81 -26.73 -18.40
CA LYS A 129 9.87 -27.74 -18.19
C LYS A 129 11.31 -27.24 -18.41
N TYR A 130 11.52 -26.07 -19.01
CA TYR A 130 12.83 -25.52 -19.36
C TYR A 130 13.14 -24.18 -18.69
N SER A 131 12.13 -23.38 -18.38
CA SER A 131 12.29 -21.97 -18.01
C SER A 131 11.42 -21.58 -16.82
N ILE A 132 11.95 -20.67 -16.00
CA ILE A 132 11.22 -19.94 -14.97
C ILE A 132 10.85 -18.56 -15.54
N TYR A 133 9.66 -18.09 -15.16
CA TYR A 133 9.10 -16.84 -15.63
C TYR A 133 8.67 -15.97 -14.46
N TYR A 134 8.87 -14.66 -14.63
CA TYR A 134 8.35 -13.63 -13.75
C TYR A 134 7.87 -12.44 -14.57
N GLN A 135 6.64 -11.97 -14.31
CA GLN A 135 6.03 -10.82 -15.00
C GLN A 135 6.07 -10.92 -16.54
N GLY A 136 5.69 -12.08 -17.06
CA GLY A 136 5.65 -12.31 -18.51
C GLY A 136 7.02 -12.34 -19.18
N LYS A 137 8.10 -12.49 -18.42
CA LYS A 137 9.47 -12.60 -18.95
C LYS A 137 10.15 -13.83 -18.40
N ARG A 138 11.03 -14.43 -19.21
CA ARG A 138 11.92 -15.48 -18.74
C ARG A 138 12.91 -14.88 -17.74
N SER A 139 13.03 -15.49 -16.57
CA SER A 139 13.89 -15.04 -15.48
C SER A 139 15.06 -15.99 -15.24
N ASP A 140 14.89 -17.29 -15.46
CA ASP A 140 15.93 -18.30 -15.23
C ASP A 140 15.65 -19.64 -15.96
N ASN A 141 16.57 -20.58 -15.88
CA ASN A 141 16.38 -21.98 -16.27
C ASN A 141 15.51 -22.71 -15.23
N ASN A 142 14.64 -23.62 -15.69
CA ASN A 142 13.93 -24.57 -14.82
C ASN A 142 14.51 -25.99 -14.93
N THR A 143 15.85 -26.09 -14.96
CA THR A 143 16.58 -27.35 -15.15
C THR A 143 17.81 -27.40 -14.27
N GLY A 144 18.27 -28.60 -13.92
CA GLY A 144 19.48 -28.75 -13.10
C GLY A 144 19.27 -28.19 -11.69
N ILE A 145 20.23 -27.39 -11.21
CA ILE A 145 20.23 -26.87 -9.84
C ILE A 145 19.04 -25.94 -9.54
N SER A 146 18.56 -25.19 -10.54
CA SER A 146 17.46 -24.23 -10.39
C SER A 146 16.08 -24.85 -10.61
N HIS A 147 16.00 -26.17 -10.85
CA HIS A 147 14.72 -26.83 -11.10
C HIS A 147 13.75 -26.69 -9.93
N VAL A 148 12.55 -26.20 -10.22
CA VAL A 148 11.48 -25.90 -9.27
C VAL A 148 10.71 -27.18 -8.93
N ASP A 149 10.77 -27.60 -7.67
CA ASP A 149 9.95 -28.69 -7.15
C ASP A 149 8.54 -28.18 -6.81
N LEU A 150 7.67 -28.18 -7.83
CA LEU A 150 6.26 -27.78 -7.72
C LEU A 150 5.48 -28.50 -6.62
N ALA A 151 5.87 -29.70 -6.20
CA ALA A 151 5.15 -30.45 -5.17
C ALA A 151 5.40 -29.88 -3.76
N THR A 152 6.52 -29.18 -3.57
CA THR A 152 6.90 -28.59 -2.26
C THR A 152 7.01 -27.08 -2.28
N LEU A 153 6.84 -26.46 -3.45
CA LEU A 153 6.89 -25.02 -3.64
C LEU A 153 5.82 -24.33 -2.79
N LYS A 154 6.25 -23.30 -2.06
CA LYS A 154 5.40 -22.42 -1.25
C LYS A 154 5.86 -20.98 -1.34
N LEU A 155 4.92 -20.07 -1.08
CA LEU A 155 5.20 -18.64 -0.96
C LEU A 155 5.76 -18.33 0.42
N ILE A 156 6.82 -17.52 0.45
CA ILE A 156 7.32 -16.87 1.66
C ILE A 156 6.77 -15.44 1.70
N ASP A 157 6.85 -14.73 0.58
CA ASP A 157 6.14 -13.47 0.32
C ASP A 157 5.76 -13.37 -1.18
N SER A 158 5.39 -12.17 -1.65
CA SER A 158 5.00 -11.91 -3.05
C SER A 158 6.13 -12.09 -4.08
N TYR A 159 7.39 -12.04 -3.65
CA TYR A 159 8.60 -12.07 -4.47
C TYR A 159 9.49 -13.29 -4.16
N ILE A 160 9.43 -13.83 -2.95
CA ILE A 160 10.25 -14.94 -2.46
C ILE A 160 9.42 -16.22 -2.39
N MET A 161 9.90 -17.24 -3.10
CA MET A 161 9.34 -18.59 -3.07
C MET A 161 10.40 -19.58 -2.62
N MET A 162 9.94 -20.66 -2.01
CA MET A 162 10.79 -21.72 -1.52
C MET A 162 10.21 -23.07 -1.87
N ASP A 163 11.02 -23.96 -2.42
CA ASP A 163 10.75 -25.39 -2.44
C ASP A 163 11.69 -26.13 -1.49
N LYS A 164 11.59 -27.47 -1.40
CA LYS A 164 12.39 -28.26 -0.47
C LYS A 164 13.91 -28.18 -0.70
N ASN A 165 14.35 -27.73 -1.87
CA ASN A 165 15.76 -27.65 -2.27
C ASN A 165 16.24 -26.21 -2.44
N ASN A 166 15.38 -25.32 -2.94
CA ASN A 166 15.76 -24.06 -3.57
C ASN A 166 14.93 -22.87 -3.08
N LEU A 167 15.55 -21.70 -3.18
CA LEU A 167 14.96 -20.39 -2.97
C LEU A 167 14.94 -19.62 -4.29
N TYR A 168 13.84 -18.91 -4.51
CA TYR A 168 13.62 -18.12 -5.71
C TYR A 168 13.17 -16.71 -5.34
N HIS A 169 13.76 -15.70 -5.97
CA HIS A 169 13.35 -14.30 -5.82
C HIS A 169 13.00 -13.72 -7.19
N ALA A 170 11.78 -13.20 -7.35
CA ALA A 170 11.27 -12.66 -8.61
C ALA A 170 11.55 -13.60 -9.82
N GLY A 171 11.37 -14.90 -9.61
CA GLY A 171 11.61 -15.94 -10.63
C GLY A 171 13.07 -16.32 -10.87
N GLN A 172 14.03 -15.80 -10.10
CA GLN A 172 15.45 -16.15 -10.22
C GLN A 172 15.86 -17.09 -9.09
N TYR A 173 16.65 -18.11 -9.40
CA TYR A 173 17.26 -18.95 -8.37
C TYR A 173 18.29 -18.13 -7.58
N ILE A 174 18.15 -18.09 -6.25
CA ILE A 174 19.03 -17.30 -5.37
C ILE A 174 19.82 -18.15 -4.36
N GLY A 175 19.55 -19.45 -4.29
CA GLY A 175 20.29 -20.36 -3.43
C GLY A 175 19.47 -21.55 -2.96
N VAL A 176 20.04 -22.32 -2.05
CA VAL A 176 19.39 -23.48 -1.45
C VAL A 176 18.49 -23.10 -0.27
N SER A 177 17.44 -23.88 -0.04
CA SER A 177 16.49 -23.66 1.06
C SER A 177 16.91 -24.30 2.39
N GLU A 178 18.01 -25.04 2.42
CA GLU A 178 18.55 -25.64 3.64
C GLU A 178 18.88 -24.57 4.69
N GLY A 179 18.35 -24.75 5.90
CA GLY A 179 18.50 -23.79 6.99
C GLY A 179 17.76 -22.46 6.76
N PHE A 180 16.83 -22.38 5.81
CA PHE A 180 16.11 -21.15 5.53
C PHE A 180 15.24 -20.68 6.71
N GLN A 181 15.37 -19.41 7.05
CA GLN A 181 14.60 -18.76 8.11
C GLN A 181 14.36 -17.29 7.77
N VAL A 182 13.11 -16.83 7.95
CA VAL A 182 12.79 -15.40 8.02
C VAL A 182 13.19 -14.87 9.40
N LEU A 183 14.11 -13.91 9.43
CA LEU A 183 14.64 -13.31 10.67
C LEU A 183 13.78 -12.14 11.13
N LYS A 184 13.30 -11.32 10.18
CA LYS A 184 12.43 -10.17 10.47
C LYS A 184 11.65 -9.79 9.23
N SER A 185 10.38 -9.40 9.40
CA SER A 185 9.56 -8.81 8.34
C SER A 185 8.94 -7.49 8.80
N LYS A 186 8.70 -6.59 7.85
CA LYS A 186 7.95 -5.33 8.03
C LYS A 186 7.16 -5.08 6.76
N ALA A 187 5.88 -4.71 6.87
CA ALA A 187 5.08 -4.31 5.72
C ALA A 187 5.80 -3.23 4.89
N TYR A 188 5.68 -3.27 3.56
CA TYR A 188 5.97 -2.08 2.75
C TYR A 188 5.10 -0.95 3.31
N GLY A 189 5.73 0.18 3.68
CA GLY A 189 5.17 1.10 4.67
C GLY A 189 3.73 1.58 4.38
N ASP A 190 3.03 2.04 5.42
CA ASP A 190 1.76 2.76 5.28
C ASP A 190 1.96 3.98 4.35
N GLY A 191 1.60 3.84 3.08
CA GLY A 191 1.80 4.85 2.04
C GLY A 191 2.67 4.42 0.84
N ALA A 192 3.33 3.27 0.90
CA ALA A 192 3.83 2.58 -0.30
C ALA A 192 2.65 1.84 -0.94
N SER A 193 2.56 1.88 -2.28
CA SER A 193 1.43 1.39 -3.07
C SER A 193 0.79 0.12 -2.53
N CYS A 194 -0.55 0.06 -2.61
CA CYS A 194 -1.45 -1.04 -2.26
C CYS A 194 -1.18 -2.40 -2.96
N TYR A 195 0.01 -2.58 -3.51
CA TYR A 195 0.46 -3.67 -4.35
C TYR A 195 1.77 -4.23 -3.78
N HIS A 196 1.60 -5.26 -2.94
CA HIS A 196 2.49 -6.41 -2.70
C HIS A 196 3.60 -6.34 -1.61
N GLY A 197 3.47 -7.25 -0.63
CA GLY A 197 4.57 -7.88 0.10
C GLY A 197 4.89 -7.34 1.49
N ASP A 198 5.83 -8.01 2.15
CA ASP A 198 6.60 -7.48 3.28
C ASP A 198 8.02 -7.24 2.78
N ASN A 199 8.73 -6.26 3.36
CA ASN A 199 10.19 -6.29 3.33
C ASN A 199 10.62 -7.42 4.27
N ILE A 200 11.60 -8.23 3.86
CA ILE A 200 12.03 -9.44 4.57
C ILE A 200 13.56 -9.48 4.68
N ILE A 201 14.03 -9.64 5.92
CA ILE A 201 15.39 -10.13 6.18
C ILE A 201 15.28 -11.62 6.47
N SER A 202 15.98 -12.43 5.69
CA SER A 202 16.01 -13.89 5.84
C SER A 202 17.44 -14.41 5.73
N ARG A 203 17.65 -15.68 6.07
CA ARG A 203 18.92 -16.36 5.84
C ARG A 203 18.68 -17.81 5.44
N ASN A 204 19.65 -18.43 4.80
CA ASN A 204 19.81 -19.88 4.77
C ASN A 204 21.09 -20.26 5.55
N MET A 205 21.60 -21.49 5.43
CA MET A 205 22.82 -21.89 6.15
C MET A 205 24.04 -21.01 5.85
N ASN A 206 24.14 -20.42 4.65
CA ASN A 206 25.38 -19.80 4.18
C ASN A 206 25.21 -18.34 3.74
N THR A 207 23.99 -17.83 3.68
CA THR A 207 23.69 -16.54 3.05
C THR A 207 22.59 -15.83 3.81
N VAL A 208 22.78 -14.52 4.01
CA VAL A 208 21.74 -13.61 4.48
C VAL A 208 21.17 -12.88 3.27
N PHE A 209 19.85 -12.74 3.24
CA PHE A 209 19.11 -12.07 2.19
C PHE A 209 18.35 -10.88 2.76
N VAL A 210 18.36 -9.80 2.01
CA VAL A 210 17.55 -8.60 2.23
C VAL A 210 16.65 -8.44 1.02
N ASP A 211 15.34 -8.64 1.19
CA ASP A 211 14.35 -8.66 0.11
C ASP A 211 14.77 -9.59 -1.04
N GLY A 212 15.23 -10.79 -0.69
CA GLY A 212 15.72 -11.79 -1.64
C GLY A 212 17.10 -11.50 -2.26
N ILE A 213 17.71 -10.35 -1.95
CA ILE A 213 19.04 -9.99 -2.44
C ILE A 213 20.11 -10.50 -1.45
N PRO A 214 21.05 -11.34 -1.88
CA PRO A 214 22.12 -11.82 -1.01
C PRO A 214 23.04 -10.68 -0.60
N ILE A 215 23.41 -10.63 0.68
CA ILE A 215 24.35 -9.66 1.24
C ILE A 215 25.61 -10.34 1.77
N SER A 216 26.72 -9.61 1.79
CA SER A 216 27.99 -10.11 2.34
C SER A 216 27.95 -10.09 3.86
N ALA A 217 27.35 -11.12 4.47
CA ALA A 217 27.31 -11.32 5.91
C ALA A 217 27.57 -12.78 6.27
N ASP A 218 28.19 -13.03 7.42
CA ASP A 218 28.29 -14.38 7.98
C ASP A 218 26.94 -14.82 8.54
N ALA A 219 26.29 -15.76 7.85
CA ALA A 219 24.92 -16.17 8.16
C ALA A 219 24.75 -16.75 9.57
N ASP A 220 25.76 -17.43 10.10
CA ASP A 220 25.72 -18.09 11.41
C ASP A 220 25.74 -17.09 12.58
N THR A 221 26.53 -16.02 12.45
CA THR A 221 26.71 -15.00 13.50
C THR A 221 25.95 -13.71 13.25
N PHE A 222 25.16 -13.65 12.17
CA PHE A 222 24.39 -12.48 11.77
C PHE A 222 23.40 -12.01 12.85
N LYS A 223 23.45 -10.72 13.17
CA LYS A 223 22.53 -10.04 14.08
C LYS A 223 22.09 -8.70 13.48
N ILE A 224 20.78 -8.49 13.45
CA ILE A 224 20.18 -7.21 13.07
C ILE A 224 20.40 -6.21 14.21
N GLU A 225 21.14 -5.14 13.97
CA GLU A 225 21.32 -4.06 14.95
C GLU A 225 20.28 -2.95 14.75
N ARG A 226 19.98 -2.61 13.49
CA ARG A 226 19.00 -1.58 13.12
C ARG A 226 18.44 -1.83 11.73
N TRP A 227 17.13 -1.68 11.54
CA TRP A 227 16.53 -1.88 10.22
C TRP A 227 15.38 -0.92 9.91
N MET A 228 15.60 -0.10 8.88
CA MET A 228 14.62 0.77 8.26
C MET A 228 14.46 0.32 6.80
N PRO A 229 13.40 -0.43 6.45
CA PRO A 229 13.20 -0.94 5.10
C PRO A 229 13.30 0.16 4.04
N ASN A 230 13.90 -0.17 2.90
CA ASN A 230 14.20 0.77 1.79
C ASN A 230 15.16 1.93 2.14
N ILE A 231 15.69 2.00 3.36
CA ILE A 231 16.65 3.05 3.78
C ILE A 231 17.99 2.41 4.13
N LEU A 232 18.03 1.60 5.18
CA LEU A 232 19.26 0.92 5.62
C LEU A 232 19.01 -0.31 6.48
N LEU A 233 20.00 -1.19 6.52
CA LEU A 233 20.16 -2.24 7.50
C LEU A 233 21.56 -2.15 8.11
N ASP A 234 21.66 -1.85 9.42
CA ASP A 234 22.89 -2.03 10.17
C ASP A 234 22.84 -3.40 10.84
N TYR A 235 23.91 -4.17 10.68
CA TYR A 235 24.01 -5.53 11.21
C TYR A 235 25.39 -5.78 11.78
N SER A 236 25.51 -6.78 12.65
CA SER A 236 26.79 -7.30 13.11
C SER A 236 26.94 -8.77 12.74
N ASP A 237 28.17 -9.19 12.55
CA ASP A 237 28.57 -10.58 12.42
C ASP A 237 29.97 -10.78 13.03
N LYS A 238 30.56 -11.99 12.90
CA LYS A 238 31.89 -12.29 13.43
C LYS A 238 33.01 -11.38 12.92
N ASN A 239 32.81 -10.68 11.81
CA ASN A 239 33.75 -9.75 11.19
C ASN A 239 33.54 -8.29 11.64
N GLY A 240 32.52 -8.02 12.46
CA GLY A 240 32.28 -6.72 13.07
C GLY A 240 30.91 -6.12 12.74
N LEU A 241 30.84 -4.79 12.75
CA LEU A 241 29.64 -4.03 12.43
C LEU A 241 29.66 -3.63 10.95
N HIS A 242 28.52 -3.79 10.28
CA HIS A 242 28.33 -3.54 8.86
C HIS A 242 27.04 -2.75 8.61
N SER A 243 26.95 -2.16 7.42
CA SER A 243 25.74 -1.51 6.93
C SER A 243 25.46 -1.98 5.50
N TYR A 244 24.24 -2.46 5.27
CA TYR A 244 23.69 -2.69 3.94
C TYR A 244 22.80 -1.51 3.56
N TYR A 245 23.05 -0.97 2.38
CA TYR A 245 22.32 0.17 1.83
C TYR A 245 21.50 -0.29 0.64
N TYR A 246 20.23 0.11 0.58
CA TYR A 246 19.33 -0.14 -0.55
C TYR A 246 19.63 0.78 -1.75
N ASN A 247 20.88 1.27 -1.85
CA ASN A 247 21.34 2.41 -2.65
C ASN A 247 20.84 3.81 -2.22
N ASN A 248 19.91 3.86 -1.26
CA ASN A 248 19.30 4.97 -0.46
C ASN A 248 20.14 6.17 0.10
N THR A 249 20.61 7.18 -0.65
CA THR A 249 21.36 8.37 -0.09
C THR A 249 20.50 9.62 0.25
N GLU A 250 21.04 10.62 0.99
CA GLU A 250 20.38 11.95 1.15
C GLU A 250 20.18 12.65 -0.20
N GLN A 251 21.12 12.44 -1.13
CA GLN A 251 20.99 12.89 -2.50
C GLN A 251 19.78 12.22 -3.17
N GLU A 252 19.36 11.02 -2.76
CA GLU A 252 18.14 10.40 -3.27
C GLU A 252 16.86 10.87 -2.62
N VAL A 253 16.83 11.33 -1.36
CA VAL A 253 15.63 12.08 -0.90
C VAL A 253 15.39 13.27 -1.82
N LYS A 254 16.48 13.96 -2.21
CA LYS A 254 16.43 15.05 -3.20
C LYS A 254 16.12 14.55 -4.62
N ASN A 255 16.69 13.43 -5.06
CA ASN A 255 16.44 12.88 -6.41
C ASN A 255 15.01 12.33 -6.54
N LEU A 256 14.49 11.63 -5.53
CA LEU A 256 13.09 11.18 -5.45
C LEU A 256 12.19 12.39 -5.63
N LEU A 257 12.36 13.42 -4.79
CA LEU A 257 11.63 14.68 -4.89
C LEU A 257 11.78 15.39 -6.25
N ALA A 258 12.90 15.19 -6.96
CA ALA A 258 13.15 15.74 -8.28
C ALA A 258 12.59 14.90 -9.45
N GLN A 259 12.20 13.64 -9.22
CA GLN A 259 11.70 12.75 -10.27
C GLN A 259 10.25 13.07 -10.72
N ASP A 260 9.62 14.11 -10.17
CA ASP A 260 8.27 14.62 -10.54
C ASP A 260 7.25 13.48 -10.73
N ILE A 261 7.38 12.44 -9.90
CA ILE A 261 6.43 11.33 -9.86
C ILE A 261 5.12 11.93 -9.36
N GLU A 262 4.01 11.60 -10.02
CA GLU A 262 2.63 12.04 -9.73
C GLU A 262 2.20 11.93 -8.25
N TYR A 263 2.99 11.25 -7.41
CA TYR A 263 2.75 10.93 -6.01
C TYR A 263 3.69 11.62 -5.00
N LEU A 264 4.75 12.30 -5.44
CA LEU A 264 5.67 12.99 -4.52
C LEU A 264 5.24 14.44 -4.30
N THR A 265 4.90 14.75 -3.05
CA THR A 265 4.22 15.98 -2.65
C THR A 265 4.83 16.54 -1.38
N GLN A 266 4.36 17.72 -0.93
CA GLN A 266 4.76 18.23 0.38
C GLN A 266 4.50 17.19 1.48
N GLY A 267 5.42 17.01 2.42
CA GLY A 267 5.30 16.01 3.48
C GLY A 267 6.60 15.77 4.25
N PHE A 268 6.69 14.60 4.88
CA PHE A 268 7.83 14.14 5.67
C PHE A 268 8.67 13.11 4.91
N TYR A 269 9.99 13.18 5.09
CA TYR A 269 10.95 12.33 4.40
C TYR A 269 12.03 11.87 5.38
N LEU A 270 12.35 10.58 5.34
CA LEU A 270 13.32 9.97 6.24
C LEU A 270 14.62 9.70 5.46
N SER A 271 15.74 9.90 6.14
CA SER A 271 17.05 9.41 5.71
C SER A 271 17.68 8.54 6.82
N ARG A 272 18.92 8.11 6.61
CA ARG A 272 19.67 7.28 7.56
C ARG A 272 19.68 7.79 9.00
N SER A 273 19.94 9.08 9.16
CA SER A 273 20.17 9.71 10.47
C SER A 273 19.26 10.90 10.72
N LYS A 274 18.49 11.34 9.74
CA LYS A 274 17.72 12.57 9.80
C LYS A 274 16.30 12.35 9.32
N VAL A 275 15.40 13.16 9.85
CA VAL A 275 14.04 13.31 9.34
C VAL A 275 13.92 14.73 8.82
N TYR A 276 13.30 14.87 7.65
CA TYR A 276 13.05 16.14 7.01
C TYR A 276 11.56 16.33 6.79
N TYR A 277 11.16 17.58 6.64
CA TYR A 277 9.93 17.91 5.94
C TYR A 277 10.23 18.86 4.79
N THR A 278 9.38 18.83 3.76
CA THR A 278 9.44 19.80 2.67
C THR A 278 8.86 21.13 3.13
N GLN A 279 9.67 22.18 3.16
CA GLN A 279 9.22 23.52 3.48
C GLN A 279 8.45 24.11 2.30
N SER A 280 9.04 24.16 1.11
CA SER A 280 8.42 24.64 -0.12
C SER A 280 9.24 24.18 -1.32
N GLN A 281 8.78 24.49 -2.53
CA GLN A 281 9.48 24.26 -3.78
C GLN A 281 9.92 25.60 -4.38
N ASN A 282 11.15 25.67 -4.87
CA ASN A 282 11.63 26.84 -5.61
C ASN A 282 10.87 26.97 -6.93
N ARG A 283 10.16 28.09 -7.12
CA ARG A 283 9.39 28.38 -8.36
C ARG A 283 10.16 28.24 -9.66
N LYS A 284 11.45 28.59 -9.65
CA LYS A 284 12.28 28.63 -10.86
C LYS A 284 12.92 27.30 -11.17
N THR A 285 13.52 26.66 -10.18
CA THR A 285 14.27 25.42 -10.36
C THR A 285 13.43 24.16 -10.16
N ARG A 286 12.23 24.30 -9.57
CA ARG A 286 11.39 23.20 -9.07
C ARG A 286 12.07 22.32 -8.01
N GLU A 287 13.16 22.81 -7.41
CA GLU A 287 13.85 22.08 -6.35
C GLU A 287 13.13 22.26 -5.01
N TRP A 288 12.96 21.15 -4.29
CA TRP A 288 12.36 21.15 -2.96
C TRP A 288 13.34 21.65 -1.90
N GLN A 289 12.86 22.56 -1.05
CA GLN A 289 13.55 23.02 0.14
C GLN A 289 13.20 22.08 1.31
N LEU A 290 14.20 21.40 1.84
CA LEU A 290 14.07 20.48 2.97
C LEU A 290 14.52 21.14 4.27
N THR A 291 13.75 20.96 5.33
CA THR A 291 14.11 21.37 6.69
C THR A 291 14.21 20.13 7.57
N GLU A 292 15.34 19.98 8.27
CA GLU A 292 15.58 18.91 9.22
C GLU A 292 14.72 19.10 10.49
N ILE A 293 14.16 18.02 11.00
CA ILE A 293 13.52 17.96 12.31
C ILE A 293 14.60 17.53 13.32
N PRO A 294 15.03 18.41 14.23
CA PRO A 294 16.15 18.12 15.11
C PRO A 294 15.79 17.05 16.14
N ASP A 295 16.80 16.28 16.56
CA ASP A 295 16.74 15.31 17.67
C ASP A 295 15.71 14.18 17.49
N VAL A 296 15.30 13.90 16.26
CA VAL A 296 14.38 12.79 15.92
C VAL A 296 15.17 11.59 15.42
N ASN A 297 14.97 10.44 16.06
CA ASN A 297 15.49 9.17 15.54
C ASN A 297 14.58 8.66 14.40
N PRO A 298 15.07 8.56 13.15
CA PRO A 298 14.25 8.12 12.02
C PRO A 298 13.66 6.71 12.18
N GLU A 299 14.24 5.86 13.04
CA GLU A 299 13.75 4.47 13.22
C GLU A 299 12.39 4.39 13.92
N PHE A 300 12.10 5.37 14.79
CA PHE A 300 10.82 5.45 15.52
C PHE A 300 9.84 6.40 14.84
N PHE A 301 10.27 7.10 13.78
CA PHE A 301 9.46 8.07 13.08
C PHE A 301 8.50 7.40 12.10
N LYS A 302 7.21 7.71 12.23
CA LYS A 302 6.12 7.17 11.41
C LYS A 302 5.32 8.30 10.83
N VAL A 303 5.15 8.30 9.50
CA VAL A 303 4.23 9.20 8.81
C VAL A 303 2.82 8.64 9.00
N ILE A 304 1.91 9.42 9.57
CA ILE A 304 0.50 9.03 9.75
C ILE A 304 -0.30 9.43 8.51
N ASN A 305 -0.07 10.65 8.03
CA ASN A 305 -0.57 11.15 6.75
C ASN A 305 0.36 12.27 6.25
N GLN A 306 -0.01 12.89 5.14
CA GLN A 306 0.79 13.93 4.49
C GLN A 306 1.13 15.13 5.39
N ARG A 307 0.32 15.41 6.42
CA ARG A 307 0.50 16.53 7.37
C ARG A 307 1.00 16.13 8.73
N VAL A 308 0.79 14.88 9.14
CA VAL A 308 0.99 14.44 10.53
C VAL A 308 1.91 13.24 10.57
N ALA A 309 2.91 13.31 11.43
CA ALA A 309 3.82 12.21 11.74
C ALA A 309 4.07 12.12 13.25
N THR A 310 4.69 11.03 13.70
CA THR A 310 4.98 10.79 15.12
C THR A 310 6.29 10.03 15.31
N ASP A 311 6.97 10.27 16.43
CA ASP A 311 8.08 9.46 16.96
C ASP A 311 7.63 8.67 18.21
N GLU A 312 6.33 8.38 18.30
CA GLU A 312 5.60 7.83 19.44
C GLU A 312 5.27 8.86 20.53
N ASN A 313 6.20 9.74 20.91
CA ASN A 313 6.00 10.69 22.01
C ASN A 313 5.59 12.09 21.57
N HIS A 314 5.75 12.39 20.28
CA HIS A 314 5.41 13.67 19.69
C HIS A 314 4.46 13.49 18.49
N LEU A 315 3.63 14.50 18.26
CA LEU A 315 2.96 14.71 16.98
C LEU A 315 3.64 15.88 16.26
N TYR A 316 4.12 15.60 15.05
CA TYR A 316 4.70 16.56 14.12
C TYR A 316 3.65 16.95 13.11
N ILE A 317 3.33 18.24 13.02
CA ILE A 317 2.17 18.74 12.26
C ILE A 317 2.62 19.84 11.31
N LEU A 318 2.50 19.60 10.01
CA LEU A 318 2.79 20.60 8.99
C LEU A 318 1.63 21.60 8.86
N LYS A 319 1.95 22.88 9.01
CA LYS A 319 1.04 24.02 8.90
C LYS A 319 1.34 24.82 7.64
N GLY A 320 0.28 25.28 6.98
CA GLY A 320 0.36 26.03 5.73
C GLY A 320 -0.42 25.37 4.60
N GLU A 321 -0.39 26.01 3.44
CA GLU A 321 -1.06 25.55 2.23
C GLU A 321 -0.22 24.50 1.52
N PHE A 322 -0.86 23.41 1.10
CA PHE A 322 -0.20 22.30 0.42
C PHE A 322 -0.22 22.52 -1.11
N ASP A 323 0.29 23.67 -1.54
CA ASP A 323 0.31 24.12 -2.94
C ASP A 323 1.71 24.02 -3.58
N SER A 324 2.67 23.40 -2.89
CA SER A 324 4.11 23.34 -3.19
C SER A 324 4.85 24.67 -3.14
N GLN A 325 4.17 25.81 -3.15
CA GLN A 325 4.76 27.15 -3.30
C GLN A 325 4.85 27.90 -1.98
N SER A 326 3.87 27.69 -1.12
CA SER A 326 3.73 28.31 0.18
C SER A 326 4.61 27.56 1.19
N PRO A 327 5.42 28.28 1.98
CA PRO A 327 6.28 27.65 2.96
C PRO A 327 5.44 27.02 4.08
N LEU A 328 5.67 25.73 4.31
CA LEU A 328 5.15 25.01 5.45
C LEU A 328 6.00 25.31 6.68
N SER A 329 5.34 25.35 7.83
CA SER A 329 5.98 25.35 9.14
C SER A 329 5.64 24.09 9.92
N LEU A 330 6.53 23.71 10.84
CA LEU A 330 6.36 22.55 11.68
C LEU A 330 5.85 22.97 13.06
N GLN A 331 4.74 22.38 13.50
CA GLN A 331 4.28 22.42 14.89
C GLN A 331 4.53 21.06 15.54
N THR A 332 5.17 21.05 16.71
CA THR A 332 5.37 19.84 17.52
C THR A 332 4.45 19.87 18.74
N MET A 333 3.73 18.78 18.98
CA MET A 333 2.97 18.57 20.22
C MET A 333 3.59 17.41 21.00
N ILE A 334 3.82 17.61 22.31
CA ILE A 334 4.28 16.56 23.22
C ILE A 334 3.06 15.79 23.72
N LEU A 335 3.17 14.47 23.69
CA LEU A 335 2.17 13.56 24.23
C LEU A 335 2.56 13.08 25.62
N ASN A 336 1.57 12.84 26.46
CA ASN A 336 1.73 12.26 27.79
C ASN A 336 1.74 10.73 27.74
N SER A 337 1.29 10.14 26.63
CA SER A 337 1.33 8.70 26.37
C SER A 337 1.79 8.41 24.95
N PRO A 338 2.57 7.34 24.72
CA PRO A 338 3.03 7.01 23.38
C PRO A 338 1.89 6.61 22.41
N ILE A 339 1.93 7.12 21.18
CA ILE A 339 1.12 6.59 20.06
C ILE A 339 1.71 5.26 19.61
N LYS A 340 0.98 4.17 19.87
CA LYS A 340 1.39 2.82 19.44
C LYS A 340 0.77 2.38 18.13
N GLN A 341 -0.40 2.91 17.78
CA GLN A 341 -1.17 2.52 16.60
C GLN A 341 -1.56 3.75 15.79
N THR A 342 -1.01 3.85 14.57
CA THR A 342 -1.23 4.97 13.63
C THR A 342 -2.44 4.77 12.73
N SER A 343 -3.01 3.55 12.71
CA SER A 343 -4.18 3.22 11.89
C SER A 343 -5.49 3.83 12.40
N MET A 344 -5.54 4.26 13.66
CA MET A 344 -6.73 4.89 14.23
C MET A 344 -6.77 6.39 13.87
N PRO A 345 -7.95 6.96 13.61
CA PRO A 345 -8.08 8.40 13.35
C PRO A 345 -7.93 9.27 14.60
N TYR A 346 -7.56 8.69 15.75
CA TYR A 346 -7.38 9.40 17.00
C TYR A 346 -6.33 8.74 17.91
N HIS A 347 -5.81 9.54 18.85
CA HIS A 347 -5.04 9.10 20.01
C HIS A 347 -5.72 9.58 21.30
N ILE A 348 -5.83 8.70 22.30
CA ILE A 348 -6.53 8.98 23.55
C ILE A 348 -5.51 9.04 24.69
N GLU A 349 -5.59 10.11 25.45
CA GLU A 349 -4.94 10.32 26.75
C GLU A 349 -6.00 10.35 27.86
N PRO A 350 -5.61 10.26 29.15
CA PRO A 350 -6.57 10.27 30.26
C PRO A 350 -7.53 11.48 30.28
N SER A 351 -7.10 12.64 29.78
CA SER A 351 -7.88 13.88 29.83
C SER A 351 -8.10 14.52 28.46
N ASN A 352 -7.53 13.95 27.39
CA ASN A 352 -7.58 14.55 26.06
C ASN A 352 -7.73 13.48 24.99
N ILE A 353 -8.37 13.85 23.89
CA ILE A 353 -8.36 13.09 22.65
C ILE A 353 -7.80 13.95 21.53
N TYR A 354 -6.95 13.35 20.71
CA TYR A 354 -6.29 13.97 19.57
C TYR A 354 -6.82 13.29 18.30
N PHE A 355 -7.72 13.94 17.57
CA PHE A 355 -8.15 13.47 16.26
C PHE A 355 -7.13 13.87 15.20
N ILE A 356 -6.75 12.93 14.36
CA ILE A 356 -5.70 13.07 13.35
C ILE A 356 -6.35 12.88 11.98
N ASN A 357 -6.25 13.89 11.11
CA ASN A 357 -6.83 13.89 9.77
C ASN A 357 -5.92 14.64 8.77
N GLN A 358 -6.29 14.72 7.49
CA GLN A 358 -5.50 15.44 6.47
C GLN A 358 -5.50 16.97 6.66
N GLY A 359 -6.35 17.51 7.55
CA GLY A 359 -6.29 18.89 8.02
C GLY A 359 -5.31 19.12 9.17
N GLY A 360 -4.76 18.06 9.76
CA GLY A 360 -3.81 18.11 10.88
C GLY A 360 -4.35 17.40 12.12
N VAL A 361 -4.14 18.01 13.29
CA VAL A 361 -4.54 17.44 14.59
C VAL A 361 -5.50 18.38 15.31
N GLN A 362 -6.61 17.83 15.79
CA GLN A 362 -7.56 18.51 16.67
C GLN A 362 -7.52 17.89 18.06
N LYS A 363 -7.29 18.72 19.07
CA LYS A 363 -7.28 18.32 20.47
C LYS A 363 -8.60 18.72 21.13
N PHE A 364 -9.26 17.77 21.79
CA PHE A 364 -10.39 18.03 22.68
C PHE A 364 -10.08 17.55 24.08
N LYS A 365 -10.57 18.27 25.08
CA LYS A 365 -10.59 17.80 26.46
C LYS A 365 -11.72 16.78 26.61
N LEU A 366 -11.43 15.66 27.25
CA LEU A 366 -12.42 14.65 27.61
C LEU A 366 -13.11 15.00 28.93
N ASP A 367 -14.40 14.70 29.01
CA ASP A 367 -15.19 14.63 30.23
C ASP A 367 -15.43 13.15 30.55
N GLY A 368 -14.61 12.57 31.44
CA GLY A 368 -14.60 11.13 31.67
C GLY A 368 -13.78 10.34 30.65
N GLY A 369 -14.13 9.06 30.46
CA GLY A 369 -13.44 8.15 29.55
C GLY A 369 -14.02 8.18 28.14
N PHE A 370 -13.16 8.13 27.11
CA PHE A 370 -13.61 8.00 25.73
C PHE A 370 -14.07 6.56 25.43
N ILE A 371 -15.26 6.44 24.85
CA ILE A 371 -15.85 5.20 24.37
C ILE A 371 -15.95 5.29 22.83
N SER A 372 -15.20 4.44 22.14
CA SER A 372 -15.32 4.27 20.70
C SER A 372 -16.52 3.41 20.37
N LEU A 373 -17.35 3.85 19.42
CA LEU A 373 -18.51 3.11 18.95
C LEU A 373 -18.28 2.52 17.56
N SER A 374 -17.62 3.27 16.68
CA SER A 374 -17.30 2.89 15.30
C SER A 374 -16.13 3.71 14.76
N ASP A 375 -15.78 3.51 13.49
CA ASP A 375 -14.77 4.31 12.78
C ASP A 375 -15.17 5.78 12.57
N TYR A 376 -16.42 6.15 12.88
CA TYR A 376 -16.97 7.49 12.64
C TYR A 376 -17.49 8.18 13.91
N PHE A 377 -17.73 7.42 14.98
CA PHE A 377 -18.40 7.90 16.18
C PHE A 377 -17.75 7.39 17.46
N GLY A 378 -17.71 8.25 18.45
CA GLY A 378 -17.39 7.92 19.83
C GLY A 378 -18.01 8.95 20.76
N HIS A 379 -17.95 8.72 22.07
CA HIS A 379 -18.44 9.68 23.04
C HIS A 379 -17.62 9.63 24.32
N ASP A 380 -17.78 10.65 25.16
CA ASP A 380 -17.38 10.63 26.57
C ASP A 380 -18.65 10.82 27.44
N ASP A 381 -18.50 11.23 28.69
CA ASP A 381 -19.62 11.40 29.62
C ASP A 381 -20.53 12.60 29.29
N ARG A 382 -20.14 13.44 28.31
CA ARG A 382 -20.86 14.69 28.00
C ARG A 382 -21.00 15.00 26.51
N TYR A 383 -20.10 14.50 25.69
CA TYR A 383 -19.96 14.87 24.29
C TYR A 383 -19.95 13.65 23.39
N ILE A 384 -20.62 13.80 22.25
CA ILE A 384 -20.47 12.94 21.08
C ILE A 384 -19.35 13.51 20.22
N TYR A 385 -18.49 12.64 19.73
CA TYR A 385 -17.46 12.93 18.76
C TYR A 385 -17.85 12.30 17.42
N ILE A 386 -17.89 13.13 16.37
CA ILE A 386 -18.08 12.70 15.00
C ILE A 386 -16.79 12.97 14.26
N PHE A 387 -16.18 11.94 13.71
CA PHE A 387 -14.89 12.02 13.02
C PHE A 387 -14.91 11.17 11.76
N GLY A 388 -13.91 11.38 10.92
CA GLY A 388 -13.66 10.57 9.74
C GLY A 388 -12.34 9.82 9.87
N PRO A 389 -12.06 8.89 8.94
CA PRO A 389 -10.76 8.26 8.84
C PRO A 389 -9.61 9.27 8.70
N SER A 390 -8.40 8.87 9.08
CA SER A 390 -7.20 9.74 9.12
C SER A 390 -6.77 10.31 7.76
N TYR A 391 -7.27 9.74 6.67
CA TYR A 391 -7.06 10.17 5.28
C TYR A 391 -8.14 11.12 4.76
N THR A 392 -9.11 11.53 5.57
CA THR A 392 -10.11 12.53 5.18
C THR A 392 -9.68 13.93 5.62
N HIS A 393 -10.16 14.97 4.93
CA HIS A 393 -10.02 16.37 5.39
C HIS A 393 -11.10 16.76 6.42
N THR A 394 -12.00 15.84 6.77
CA THR A 394 -13.16 16.13 7.60
C THR A 394 -12.70 16.39 9.04
N PRO A 395 -12.89 17.61 9.56
CA PRO A 395 -12.56 17.90 10.94
C PRO A 395 -13.48 17.12 11.88
N ALA A 396 -12.90 16.63 12.97
CA ALA A 396 -13.69 16.05 14.05
C ALA A 396 -14.59 17.14 14.68
N ARG A 397 -15.83 16.76 14.99
CA ARG A 397 -16.83 17.61 15.63
C ARG A 397 -17.13 17.07 17.02
N GLN A 398 -17.12 17.95 18.00
CA GLN A 398 -17.56 17.66 19.37
C GLN A 398 -18.93 18.30 19.58
N ILE A 399 -19.92 17.50 19.96
CA ILE A 399 -21.31 17.94 20.15
C ILE A 399 -21.77 17.53 21.53
N LYS A 400 -22.29 18.47 22.31
CA LYS A 400 -22.84 18.17 23.64
C LYS A 400 -24.11 17.34 23.48
N THR A 401 -24.22 16.23 24.21
CA THR A 401 -25.45 15.45 24.30
C THR A 401 -26.22 15.77 25.58
N ASN A 402 -27.53 15.58 25.55
CA ASN A 402 -28.43 15.72 26.69
C ASN A 402 -28.54 14.42 27.49
N ASP A 403 -28.25 13.26 26.89
CA ASP A 403 -28.39 11.95 27.53
C ASP A 403 -27.47 10.90 26.87
N ILE A 404 -26.37 10.59 27.56
CA ILE A 404 -25.39 9.59 27.08
C ILE A 404 -25.97 8.18 26.98
N HIS A 405 -27.01 7.85 27.76
CA HIS A 405 -27.58 6.50 27.77
C HIS A 405 -28.43 6.21 26.54
N LYS A 406 -28.73 7.23 25.73
CA LYS A 406 -29.43 7.10 24.45
C LYS A 406 -28.50 6.98 23.25
N ILE A 407 -27.19 7.07 23.47
CA ILE A 407 -26.20 6.95 22.41
C ILE A 407 -26.05 5.47 22.04
N GLN A 408 -26.48 5.11 20.83
CA GLN A 408 -26.28 3.76 20.29
C GLN A 408 -26.22 3.77 18.77
N LEU A 409 -25.49 2.82 18.19
CA LEU A 409 -25.52 2.60 16.75
C LEU A 409 -26.87 2.00 16.33
N THR A 410 -27.40 2.41 15.18
CA THR A 410 -28.61 1.82 14.60
C THR A 410 -28.40 0.35 14.21
N ASP A 411 -27.17 0.00 13.81
CA ASP A 411 -26.73 -1.36 13.48
C ASP A 411 -25.25 -1.53 13.91
N PRO A 412 -24.99 -2.07 15.12
CA PRO A 412 -23.63 -2.21 15.65
C PRO A 412 -22.69 -3.08 14.81
N ASP A 413 -23.25 -3.98 13.97
CA ASP A 413 -22.46 -4.90 13.15
C ASP A 413 -22.11 -4.29 11.78
N TYR A 414 -22.62 -3.09 11.48
CA TYR A 414 -22.39 -2.40 10.21
C TYR A 414 -21.47 -1.18 10.36
N ALA A 415 -20.35 -1.20 9.63
CA ALA A 415 -19.31 -0.17 9.71
C ALA A 415 -19.79 1.26 9.38
N TYR A 416 -20.83 1.40 8.56
CA TYR A 416 -21.42 2.69 8.16
C TYR A 416 -22.75 2.94 8.88
N SER A 417 -22.92 2.41 10.08
CA SER A 417 -24.13 2.64 10.87
C SER A 417 -24.28 4.09 11.28
N ASN A 418 -25.53 4.56 11.34
CA ASN A 418 -25.88 5.84 11.92
C ASN A 418 -25.86 5.76 13.45
N LEU A 419 -25.77 6.93 14.09
CA LEU A 419 -25.80 7.08 15.55
C LEU A 419 -27.15 7.63 16.00
N LEU A 420 -27.88 6.87 16.79
CA LEU A 420 -29.08 7.32 17.48
C LEU A 420 -28.69 8.03 18.78
N THR A 421 -29.30 9.17 19.07
CA THR A 421 -29.08 9.95 20.29
C THR A 421 -30.39 10.56 20.79
N ALA A 422 -30.35 11.27 21.92
CA ALA A 422 -31.51 12.00 22.44
C ALA A 422 -31.94 13.16 21.53
N GLU A 423 -30.99 13.74 20.78
CA GLU A 423 -31.18 14.91 19.92
C GLU A 423 -31.75 14.53 18.55
N GLY A 424 -31.47 13.31 18.09
CA GLY A 424 -31.79 12.87 16.74
C GLY A 424 -30.91 11.73 16.28
N ILE A 425 -30.80 11.59 14.96
CA ILE A 425 -29.95 10.60 14.30
C ILE A 425 -28.82 11.35 13.60
N TYR A 426 -27.57 11.07 13.98
CA TYR A 426 -26.40 11.49 13.21
C TYR A 426 -26.09 10.43 12.15
N LEU A 427 -26.01 10.88 10.90
CA LEU A 427 -25.72 10.02 9.77
C LEU A 427 -24.20 9.83 9.64
N TYR A 428 -23.77 8.64 9.22
CA TYR A 428 -22.34 8.32 9.04
C TYR A 428 -21.64 9.25 8.04
N ASP A 429 -22.38 9.80 7.08
CA ASP A 429 -21.91 10.77 6.07
C ASP A 429 -21.76 12.20 6.63
N GLY A 430 -22.09 12.39 7.91
CA GLY A 430 -21.99 13.65 8.63
C GLY A 430 -23.28 14.48 8.67
N GLY A 431 -24.38 13.98 8.11
CA GLY A 431 -25.71 14.58 8.23
C GLY A 431 -26.33 14.45 9.63
N PHE A 432 -27.43 15.17 9.88
CA PHE A 432 -28.20 15.11 11.12
C PHE A 432 -29.69 15.20 10.85
N GLN A 433 -30.47 14.30 11.47
CA GLN A 433 -31.93 14.28 11.43
C GLN A 433 -32.46 14.50 12.85
N ALA A 434 -33.05 15.66 13.11
CA ALA A 434 -33.59 15.97 14.43
C ALA A 434 -34.78 15.07 14.77
N THR A 435 -34.88 14.64 16.03
CA THR A 435 -36.08 13.97 16.52
C THR A 435 -37.27 14.93 16.39
N PRO A 436 -38.41 14.52 15.79
CA PRO A 436 -39.62 15.34 15.80
C PRO A 436 -39.99 15.66 17.25
N LYS A 437 -40.16 16.96 17.55
CA LYS A 437 -40.62 17.40 18.86
C LYS A 437 -42.07 17.04 19.11
#